data_AF-A0A162NQL6-F1
#
_entry.id   AF-A0A162NQL6-F1
#
_cell.length_a   1.000
_cell.length_b   1.000
_cell.length_c   1.000
_cell.angle_alpha   90.00
_cell.angle_beta   90.00
_cell.angle_gamma   90.00
#
_symmetry.space_group_name_H-M   'P 1'
#
loop_
_entity.id
_entity.type
_entity.pdbx_description
1 polymer ?
#
loop_
_entity_poly.entity_id
_entity_poly.type
_entity_poly.pdbx_seq_one_letter_code
_entity_poly.pdbx_strand_id
1 'polypeptide(L)'
;MKITYITTYDANELSNWSGLGYYIAQSLLKQENELEFLGKLERKISPALFLKAIYYRKIVQQGFPLDRSPHVIKAYARQIARRLNYHTDLLFSPGSIPIALLETKKPKVFYTDATFAGMLGFYAAYSNLSKEAAALLNLQTISIASPRKKESPK
;
A
#
# COMPACT_ATOMS: atom_id res chain seq x y z
N MET A 1 -1.34 -22.70 0.88
CA MET A 1 -0.07 -21.97 0.57
C MET A 1 0.30 -21.04 1.71
N LYS A 2 1.56 -20.60 1.81
CA LYS A 2 2.03 -19.62 2.81
C LYS A 2 1.92 -18.20 2.27
N ILE A 3 1.02 -17.41 2.85
CA ILE A 3 0.71 -16.04 2.43
C ILE A 3 1.19 -15.07 3.50
N THR A 4 2.08 -14.13 3.14
CA THR A 4 2.28 -12.95 4.00
C THR A 4 1.14 -11.96 3.76
N TYR A 5 0.33 -11.71 4.78
CA TYR A 5 -0.78 -10.78 4.77
C TYR A 5 -0.34 -9.40 5.26
N ILE A 6 -0.22 -8.45 4.34
CA ILE A 6 0.42 -7.15 4.60
C ILE A 6 -0.64 -6.06 4.74
N THR A 7 -0.66 -5.38 5.88
CA THR A 7 -1.57 -4.25 6.16
C THR A 7 -0.84 -3.08 6.82
N THR A 8 -1.34 -1.85 6.63
CA THR A 8 -0.84 -0.68 7.37
C THR A 8 -1.37 -0.59 8.80
N TYR A 9 -2.34 -1.44 9.14
CA TYR A 9 -3.01 -1.55 10.45
C TYR A 9 -2.86 -2.97 11.02
N ASP A 10 -3.43 -3.26 12.20
CA ASP A 10 -3.53 -4.63 12.71
C ASP A 10 -4.74 -5.33 12.11
N ALA A 11 -4.49 -6.35 11.29
CA ALA A 11 -5.55 -7.13 10.63
C ALA A 11 -6.32 -8.06 11.59
N ASN A 12 -5.83 -8.25 12.83
CA ASN A 12 -6.55 -8.99 13.86
C ASN A 12 -7.54 -8.11 14.64
N GLU A 13 -7.49 -6.79 14.47
CA GLU A 13 -8.40 -5.85 15.12
C GLU A 13 -9.60 -5.53 14.24
N LEU A 14 -10.80 -5.84 14.74
CA LEU A 14 -12.08 -5.61 14.03
C LEU A 14 -12.44 -4.13 13.88
N SER A 15 -11.83 -3.23 14.65
CA SER A 15 -12.06 -1.79 14.58
C SER A 15 -11.53 -1.16 13.28
N ASN A 16 -10.54 -1.79 12.65
CA ASN A 16 -9.95 -1.30 11.41
C ASN A 16 -10.85 -1.63 10.21
N TRP A 17 -11.22 -0.62 9.44
CA TRP A 17 -12.00 -0.77 8.19
C TRP A 17 -13.30 -1.58 8.40
N SER A 18 -13.97 -1.37 9.53
CA SER A 18 -15.18 -2.13 9.90
C SER A 18 -14.98 -3.66 9.83
N GLY A 19 -13.76 -4.13 10.09
CA GLY A 19 -13.40 -5.55 10.07
C GLY A 19 -13.10 -6.12 8.68
N LEU A 20 -13.13 -5.32 7.61
CA LEU A 20 -12.90 -5.83 6.24
C LEU A 20 -11.56 -6.56 6.11
N GLY A 21 -10.48 -5.96 6.64
CA GLY A 21 -9.15 -6.57 6.61
C GLY A 21 -9.10 -7.90 7.35
N TYR A 22 -9.85 -8.04 8.45
CA TYR A 22 -10.00 -9.27 9.20
C TYR A 22 -10.78 -10.33 8.40
N TYR A 23 -11.94 -9.98 7.84
CA TYR A 23 -12.78 -10.92 7.10
C TYR A 23 -12.16 -11.41 5.80
N ILE A 24 -11.35 -10.59 5.12
CA ILE A 24 -10.54 -11.04 3.98
C ILE A 24 -9.53 -12.10 4.44
N ALA A 25 -8.81 -11.85 5.54
CA ALA A 25 -7.87 -12.83 6.08
C ALA A 25 -8.56 -14.14 6.51
N GLN A 26 -9.73 -14.06 7.15
CA GLN A 26 -10.52 -15.24 7.51
C GLN A 26 -10.98 -16.03 6.27
N SER A 27 -11.33 -15.34 5.19
CA SER A 27 -11.73 -16.00 3.94
C SER A 27 -10.57 -16.75 3.31
N LEU A 28 -9.35 -16.20 3.37
CA LEU A 28 -8.13 -16.86 2.93
C LEU A 28 -7.76 -18.06 3.81
N LEU A 29 -7.89 -17.96 5.14
CA LEU A 29 -7.67 -19.08 6.08
C LEU A 29 -8.60 -20.27 5.79
N LYS A 30 -9.88 -19.99 5.48
CA LYS A 30 -10.89 -21.03 5.15
C LYS A 30 -10.56 -21.85 3.90
N GLN A 31 -9.64 -21.38 3.06
CA GLN A 31 -9.17 -22.07 1.86
C GLN A 31 -7.88 -22.88 2.13
N GLU A 32 -7.67 -23.32 3.37
CA GLU A 32 -6.50 -24.12 3.78
C GLU A 32 -5.15 -23.43 3.51
N ASN A 33 -5.14 -22.09 3.62
CA ASN A 33 -3.92 -21.29 3.54
C ASN A 33 -3.34 -21.02 4.92
N GLU A 34 -2.02 -20.93 4.99
CA GLU A 34 -1.29 -20.43 6.14
C GLU A 34 -1.06 -18.93 5.96
N LEU A 35 -1.42 -18.13 6.96
CA LEU A 35 -1.27 -16.69 6.93
C LEU A 35 -0.26 -16.21 7.97
N GLU A 36 0.72 -15.47 7.49
CA GLU A 36 1.64 -14.70 8.33
C GLU A 36 1.21 -13.23 8.30
N PHE A 37 0.71 -12.73 9.43
CA PHE A 37 0.25 -11.35 9.53
C PHE A 37 1.44 -10.38 9.68
N LEU A 38 1.65 -9.54 8.66
CA LEU A 38 2.62 -8.46 8.65
C LEU A 38 1.87 -7.11 8.65
N GLY A 39 1.33 -6.79 9.82
CA GLY A 39 0.61 -5.54 10.08
C GLY A 39 1.43 -4.49 10.83
N LYS A 40 0.73 -3.46 11.31
CA LYS A 40 1.25 -2.35 12.14
C LYS A 40 2.44 -1.64 11.50
N LEU A 41 2.35 -1.34 10.20
CA LEU A 41 3.40 -0.62 9.51
C LEU A 41 3.42 0.85 9.96
N GLU A 42 4.56 1.30 10.46
CA GLU A 42 4.72 2.65 10.96
C GLU A 42 4.72 3.66 9.81
N ARG A 43 3.81 4.63 9.88
CA ARG A 43 3.83 5.77 8.98
C ARG A 43 4.98 6.71 9.35
N LYS A 44 6.02 6.77 8.53
CA LYS A 44 7.16 7.68 8.73
C LYS A 44 7.02 8.93 7.86
N ILE A 45 6.72 10.07 8.49
CA ILE A 45 6.61 11.37 7.84
C ILE A 45 7.86 12.18 8.15
N SER A 46 8.54 12.69 7.13
CA SER A 46 9.65 13.63 7.32
C SER A 46 9.12 15.05 7.58
N PRO A 47 9.88 15.90 8.32
CA PRO A 47 9.49 17.30 8.53
C PRO A 47 9.23 18.05 7.21
N ALA A 48 10.07 17.82 6.19
CA ALA A 48 9.89 18.41 4.87
C ALA A 48 8.56 17.99 4.21
N LEU A 49 8.18 16.72 4.34
CA LEU A 49 6.92 16.22 3.80
C LEU A 49 5.71 16.81 4.55
N PHE A 50 5.81 16.95 5.87
CA PHE A 50 4.78 17.58 6.69
C PHE A 50 4.58 19.05 6.33
N LEU A 51 5.68 19.82 6.21
CA LEU A 51 5.64 21.21 5.77
C LEU A 51 5.06 21.34 4.36
N LYS A 52 5.41 20.43 3.45
CA LYS A 52 4.84 20.37 2.10
C LYS A 52 3.33 20.16 2.14
N ALA A 53 2.82 19.26 2.98
CA ALA A 53 1.38 19.05 3.14
C ALA A 53 0.67 20.29 3.72
N ILE A 54 1.30 21.00 4.67
CA ILE A 54 0.78 22.27 5.18
C ILE A 54 0.72 23.32 4.06
N TYR A 55 1.79 23.46 3.29
CA TYR A 55 1.84 24.40 2.17
C TYR A 55 0.72 24.15 1.15
N TYR A 56 0.54 22.89 0.72
CA TYR A 56 -0.53 22.53 -0.20
C TYR A 56 -1.91 22.82 0.40
N ARG A 57 -2.13 22.51 1.69
CA ARG A 57 -3.42 22.75 2.34
C ARG A 57 -3.73 24.22 2.56
N LYS A 58 -2.75 25.03 2.95
CA LYS A 58 -2.96 26.41 3.44
C LYS A 58 -2.75 27.47 2.36
N ILE A 59 -1.82 27.24 1.43
CA ILE A 59 -1.46 28.22 0.41
C ILE A 59 -2.08 27.84 -0.93
N VAL A 60 -1.84 26.60 -1.38
CA VAL A 60 -2.35 26.12 -2.68
C VAL A 60 -3.83 25.73 -2.59
N GLN A 61 -4.33 25.48 -1.38
CA GLN A 61 -5.68 24.98 -1.08
C GLN A 61 -6.02 23.66 -1.78
N GLN A 62 -5.00 22.82 -2.00
CA GLN A 62 -5.12 21.51 -2.64
C GLN A 62 -4.82 20.36 -1.68
N GLY A 63 -5.43 19.21 -1.95
CA GLY A 63 -5.18 17.98 -1.20
C GLY A 63 -3.79 17.39 -1.50
N PHE A 64 -3.10 16.94 -0.45
CA PHE A 64 -1.82 16.25 -0.55
C PHE A 64 -1.81 15.01 0.38
N PRO A 65 -2.18 13.81 -0.12
CA PRO A 65 -2.29 12.61 0.69
C PRO A 65 -0.90 12.08 1.12
N LEU A 66 -0.53 12.39 2.37
CA LEU A 66 0.76 12.04 2.96
C LEU A 66 1.09 10.55 2.90
N ASP A 67 0.09 9.69 3.16
CA ASP A 67 0.22 8.23 3.22
C ASP A 67 0.62 7.63 1.87
N ARG A 68 0.38 8.37 0.79
CA ARG A 68 0.68 8.00 -0.58
C ARG A 68 1.90 8.76 -1.12
N SER A 69 2.69 9.38 -0.26
CA SER A 69 3.97 9.97 -0.68
C SER A 69 5.02 8.87 -0.92
N PRO A 70 5.96 9.06 -1.85
CA PRO A 70 7.06 8.13 -2.05
C PRO A 70 7.90 7.88 -0.79
N HIS A 71 8.03 8.89 0.08
CA HIS A 71 8.77 8.77 1.32
C HIS A 71 8.12 7.76 2.28
N VAL A 72 6.81 7.89 2.51
CA VAL A 72 6.05 6.98 3.37
C VAL A 72 6.02 5.57 2.78
N ILE A 73 5.76 5.43 1.48
CA ILE A 73 5.67 4.10 0.84
C ILE A 73 7.02 3.39 0.84
N LYS A 74 8.14 4.10 0.61
CA LYS A 74 9.48 3.53 0.77
C LYS A 74 9.74 3.09 2.20
N ALA A 75 9.20 3.80 3.20
CA ALA A 75 9.31 3.40 4.60
C ALA A 75 8.53 2.11 4.88
N TYR A 76 7.35 1.92 4.30
CA TYR A 76 6.61 0.66 4.36
C TYR A 76 7.38 -0.48 3.69
N ALA A 77 7.88 -0.27 2.46
CA ALA A 77 8.68 -1.27 1.75
C ALA A 77 9.90 -1.74 2.55
N ARG A 78 10.62 -0.82 3.20
CA ARG A 78 11.76 -1.16 4.08
C ARG A 78 11.34 -1.96 5.32
N GLN A 79 10.21 -1.63 5.94
CA GLN A 79 9.70 -2.37 7.09
C GLN A 79 9.30 -3.79 6.71
N ILE A 80 8.60 -3.94 5.57
CA ILE A 80 8.20 -5.25 5.05
C ILE A 80 9.44 -6.07 4.71
N ALA A 81 10.40 -5.52 3.96
CA ALA A 81 11.61 -6.24 3.55
C ALA A 81 12.42 -6.78 4.74
N ARG A 82 12.41 -6.09 5.89
CA ARG A 82 13.10 -6.54 7.12
C ARG A 82 12.38 -7.65 7.87
N ARG A 83 11.05 -7.71 7.74
CA ARG A 83 10.18 -8.65 8.45
C ARG A 83 9.71 -9.80 7.56
N LEU A 84 10.02 -9.77 6.27
CA LEU A 84 9.49 -10.71 5.31
C LEU A 84 10.09 -12.10 5.50
N ASN A 85 9.21 -13.10 5.69
CA ASN A 85 9.61 -14.49 5.78
C ASN A 85 10.04 -15.05 4.42
N TYR A 86 11.19 -15.73 4.42
CA TYR A 86 11.74 -16.37 3.23
C TYR A 86 10.84 -17.47 2.64
N HIS A 87 10.10 -18.17 3.49
CA HIS A 87 9.22 -19.29 3.11
C HIS A 87 7.84 -18.86 2.61
N THR A 88 7.57 -17.56 2.50
CA THR A 88 6.32 -17.09 1.91
C THR A 88 6.26 -17.39 0.42
N ASP A 89 5.12 -17.92 -0.02
CA ASP A 89 4.82 -18.20 -1.42
C ASP A 89 4.24 -16.96 -2.12
N LEU A 90 3.45 -16.16 -1.41
CA LEU A 90 2.69 -15.03 -1.94
C LEU A 90 2.62 -13.86 -0.96
N LEU A 91 2.79 -12.64 -1.46
CA LEU A 91 2.50 -11.41 -0.73
C LEU A 91 1.10 -10.92 -1.09
N PHE A 92 0.22 -10.84 -0.12
CA PHE A 92 -1.14 -10.32 -0.30
C PHE A 92 -1.32 -9.03 0.49
N SER A 93 -2.02 -8.04 -0.08
CA SER A 93 -2.42 -6.84 0.65
C SER A 93 -3.83 -6.37 0.24
N PRO A 94 -4.72 -6.03 1.21
CA PRO A 94 -5.97 -5.35 0.93
C PRO A 94 -5.69 -3.87 0.62
N GLY A 95 -5.20 -3.62 -0.59
CA GLY A 95 -4.80 -2.32 -1.11
C GLY A 95 -3.36 -2.31 -1.63
N SER A 96 -3.06 -1.32 -2.47
CA SER A 96 -1.75 -1.22 -3.15
C SER A 96 -0.67 -0.53 -2.31
N ILE A 97 -1.06 0.38 -1.41
CA ILE A 97 -0.15 1.32 -0.72
C ILE A 97 1.07 0.63 -0.07
N PRO A 98 0.92 -0.37 0.81
CA PRO A 98 2.08 -0.89 1.54
C PRO A 98 3.08 -1.65 0.66
N ILE A 99 2.62 -2.21 -0.47
CA ILE A 99 3.44 -3.07 -1.34
C ILE A 99 3.92 -2.40 -2.64
N ALA A 100 3.48 -1.16 -2.91
CA ALA A 100 3.70 -0.49 -4.20
C ALA A 100 5.18 -0.34 -4.58
N LEU A 101 6.04 0.03 -3.62
CA LEU A 101 7.49 0.17 -3.83
C LEU A 101 8.30 -0.96 -3.17
N LEU A 102 7.64 -2.07 -2.81
CA LEU A 102 8.34 -3.24 -2.29
C LEU A 102 9.06 -3.97 -3.41
N GLU A 103 10.37 -4.05 -3.29
CA GLU A 103 11.23 -4.82 -4.18
C GLU A 103 11.42 -6.24 -3.64
N THR A 104 10.95 -7.23 -4.41
CA THR A 104 11.05 -8.64 -4.05
C THR A 104 10.81 -9.50 -5.29
N LYS A 105 11.36 -10.72 -5.28
CA LYS A 105 11.10 -11.75 -6.29
C LYS A 105 9.82 -12.54 -6.00
N LYS A 106 9.27 -12.41 -4.79
CA LYS A 106 8.01 -13.08 -4.39
C LYS A 106 6.83 -12.48 -5.15
N PRO A 107 5.87 -13.30 -5.63
CA PRO A 107 4.63 -12.80 -6.23
C PRO A 107 3.91 -11.81 -5.29
N LYS A 108 3.39 -10.72 -5.87
CA LYS A 108 2.63 -9.69 -5.16
C LYS A 108 1.21 -9.62 -5.72
N VAL A 109 0.22 -9.72 -4.85
CA VAL A 109 -1.19 -9.56 -5.17
C VAL A 109 -1.78 -8.50 -4.25
N PHE A 110 -2.60 -7.62 -4.79
CA PHE A 110 -3.44 -6.74 -4.00
C PHE A 110 -4.88 -6.85 -4.46
N TYR A 111 -5.80 -6.60 -3.53
CA TYR A 111 -7.22 -6.51 -3.80
C TYR A 111 -7.72 -5.11 -3.44
N THR A 112 -8.48 -4.50 -4.34
CA THR A 112 -9.08 -3.17 -4.16
C THR A 112 -10.44 -3.17 -4.86
N ASP A 113 -11.41 -2.49 -4.27
CA ASP A 113 -12.77 -2.32 -4.79
C ASP A 113 -12.86 -1.26 -5.89
N ALA A 114 -11.98 -0.25 -5.85
CA ALA A 114 -11.90 0.80 -6.85
C ALA A 114 -10.46 1.04 -7.34
N THR A 115 -10.35 1.46 -8.60
CA THR A 115 -9.10 2.04 -9.12
C THR A 115 -8.92 3.44 -8.54
N PHE A 116 -7.67 3.90 -8.44
CA PHE A 116 -7.41 5.27 -7.98
C PHE A 116 -8.06 6.33 -8.87
N ALA A 117 -8.06 6.11 -10.19
CA ALA A 117 -8.73 7.00 -11.15
C ALA A 117 -10.24 7.10 -10.86
N GLY A 118 -10.89 6.00 -10.49
CA GLY A 118 -12.32 5.99 -10.11
C GLY A 118 -12.63 6.71 -8.80
N MET A 119 -11.64 6.91 -7.93
CA MET A 119 -11.81 7.63 -6.66
C MET A 119 -11.63 9.16 -6.78
N LEU A 120 -11.07 9.66 -7.89
CA LEU A 120 -10.82 11.08 -8.09
C LEU A 120 -12.13 11.87 -8.13
N GLY A 121 -12.25 12.90 -7.30
CA GLY A 121 -13.45 13.74 -7.20
C GLY A 121 -14.66 13.08 -6.52
N PHE A 122 -14.63 11.76 -6.26
CA PHE A 122 -15.69 11.06 -5.55
C PHE A 122 -15.60 11.26 -4.03
N TYR A 123 -14.40 11.08 -3.46
CA TYR A 123 -14.16 11.34 -2.03
C TYR A 123 -13.59 12.74 -1.83
N ALA A 124 -14.06 13.46 -0.81
CA ALA A 124 -13.56 14.79 -0.45
C ALA A 124 -12.02 14.83 -0.28
N ALA A 125 -11.43 13.76 0.26
CA ALA A 125 -9.97 13.61 0.41
C ALA A 125 -9.21 13.52 -0.93
N TYR A 126 -9.90 13.20 -2.03
CA TYR A 126 -9.37 13.11 -3.39
C TYR A 126 -10.02 14.14 -4.33
N SER A 127 -10.68 15.15 -3.77
CA SER A 127 -11.16 16.32 -4.49
C SER A 127 -10.08 17.41 -4.43
N ASN A 128 -9.88 18.12 -5.56
CA ASN A 128 -8.89 19.20 -5.68
C ASN A 128 -7.46 18.79 -5.29
N LEU A 129 -6.99 17.63 -5.78
CA LEU A 129 -5.60 17.20 -5.61
C LEU A 129 -4.65 18.03 -6.48
N SER A 130 -3.43 18.24 -6.00
CA SER A 130 -2.39 18.82 -6.84
C SER A 130 -2.02 17.88 -8.00
N LYS A 131 -1.60 18.45 -9.14
CA LYS A 131 -1.13 17.66 -10.30
C LYS A 131 -0.01 16.69 -9.90
N GLU A 132 0.88 17.13 -9.03
CA GLU A 132 1.94 16.30 -8.46
C GLU A 132 1.36 15.12 -7.65
N ALA A 133 0.41 15.39 -6.75
CA ALA A 133 -0.24 14.34 -5.96
C ALA A 133 -0.94 13.33 -6.87
N ALA A 134 -1.71 13.79 -7.86
CA ALA A 134 -2.39 12.93 -8.81
C ALA A 134 -1.40 12.03 -9.60
N ALA A 135 -0.27 12.58 -10.06
CA ALA A 135 0.75 11.82 -10.78
C ALA A 135 1.43 10.74 -9.92
N LEU A 136 1.78 11.08 -8.68
CA LEU A 136 2.41 10.13 -7.74
C LEU A 136 1.50 8.93 -7.42
N LEU A 137 0.19 9.15 -7.43
CA LEU A 137 -0.81 8.15 -7.12
C LEU A 137 -0.99 7.14 -8.25
N ASN A 138 -0.91 7.59 -9.50
CA ASN A 138 -0.97 6.71 -10.67
C ASN A 138 0.28 5.81 -10.77
N LEU A 139 1.46 6.32 -10.42
CA LEU A 139 2.71 5.54 -10.46
C LEU A 139 2.72 4.34 -9.50
N GLN A 140 2.00 4.43 -8.38
CA GLN A 140 1.89 3.35 -7.40
C GLN A 140 1.12 2.14 -7.93
N THR A 141 0.11 2.39 -8.78
CA THR A 141 -0.64 1.33 -9.45
C THR A 141 0.21 0.63 -10.51
N ILE A 142 1.02 1.39 -11.26
CA ILE A 142 1.85 0.85 -12.35
C ILE A 142 3.03 0.00 -11.82
N SER A 143 3.67 0.43 -10.72
CA SER A 143 4.81 -0.28 -10.12
C SER A 143 4.48 -1.72 -9.68
N ILE A 144 3.21 -2.00 -9.38
CA ILE A 144 2.76 -3.35 -8.99
C ILE A 144 2.46 -4.21 -10.22
N ALA A 145 2.00 -3.60 -11.32
CA ALA A 145 1.61 -4.29 -12.55
C ALA A 145 2.79 -4.60 -13.50
N SER A 146 3.97 -4.02 -13.29
CA SER A 146 5.12 -4.26 -14.17
C SER A 146 5.82 -5.58 -13.83
N PRO A 147 5.75 -6.63 -14.68
CA PRO A 147 6.70 -7.72 -14.58
C PRO A 147 8.10 -7.14 -14.82
N ARG A 148 9.07 -7.39 -13.93
CA ARG A 148 10.47 -7.05 -14.25
C ARG A 148 10.85 -7.84 -15.50
N LYS A 149 11.50 -7.16 -16.46
CA LYS A 149 12.12 -7.76 -17.64
C LYS A 149 12.82 -9.06 -17.24
N LYS A 150 12.52 -10.15 -17.94
CA LYS A 150 13.32 -11.38 -17.87
C LYS A 150 14.77 -10.99 -18.15
N GLU A 151 15.65 -11.10 -17.15
CA GLU A 151 17.08 -11.17 -17.44
C GLU A 151 17.29 -12.45 -18.26
N SER A 152 17.75 -12.27 -19.49
CA SER A 152 18.17 -13.34 -20.38
C SER A 152 19.29 -14.14 -19.71
N PRO A 153 19.18 -15.47 -19.60
CA PRO A 153 20.33 -16.27 -19.18
C PRO A 153 21.42 -16.13 -20.23
N LYS A 154 22.62 -15.73 -19.78
CA LYS A 154 23.85 -15.88 -20.56
C LYS A 154 24.23 -17.35 -20.65
#